data_AF-A0A7K9CV59-F1
#
_entry.id   AF-A0A7K9CV59-F1
#
_cell.length_a   1.000
_cell.length_b   1.000
_cell.length_c   1.000
_cell.angle_alpha   90.00
_cell.angle_beta   90.00
_cell.angle_gamma   90.00
#
_symmetry.space_group_name_H-M   'P 1'
#
loop_
_entity.id
_entity.type
_entity.pdbx_description
1 polymer ?
#
loop_
_entity_poly.entity_id
_entity_poly.type
_entity_poly.pdbx_seq_one_letter_code
_entity_poly.pdbx_strand_id
1 'polypeptide(L)'
;LYPTGALRLRLAPRLHPAAPPTKDRSPRHVTACVKPSGTFRGAQLYLERGGRLELLLPEAPRPRARCFSWPPREKGALMVTGSPRSDRLCLAVAGACRPCNDTEILMAICTSDFVIRGSTRSVSNDAELQESIIGVSAARIHRQKFPLFQAGGRLAGSIRTPLRCGVKPGPGTFLFTGWLHFGEAWLSCAPRYRDFQRIYQGARRSSQNPCEFPLD
;
A
#
# COMPACT_ATOMS: atom_id res chain seq x y z
N LEU A 1 -13.53 10.61 13.59
CA LEU A 1 -12.34 10.84 12.75
C LEU A 1 -11.61 9.50 12.62
N TYR A 2 -11.84 8.78 11.53
CA TYR A 2 -11.23 7.46 11.29
C TYR A 2 -10.08 7.62 10.28
N PRO A 3 -8.87 7.12 10.56
CA PRO A 3 -7.75 7.23 9.63
C PRO A 3 -8.02 6.41 8.35
N THR A 4 -7.81 7.04 7.20
CA THR A 4 -7.85 6.40 5.88
C THR A 4 -6.74 5.33 5.82
N GLY A 5 -7.09 4.07 5.54
CA GLY A 5 -6.12 2.96 5.48
C GLY A 5 -6.07 2.04 6.70
N ALA A 6 -7.05 2.11 7.62
CA ALA A 6 -7.20 1.17 8.73
C ALA A 6 -8.29 0.11 8.45
N LEU A 7 -8.03 -1.15 8.81
CA LEU A 7 -9.01 -2.22 8.75
C LEU A 7 -9.75 -2.31 10.09
N ARG A 8 -11.07 -2.18 10.08
CA ARG A 8 -11.92 -2.34 11.28
C ARG A 8 -12.59 -3.71 11.30
N LEU A 9 -12.19 -4.56 12.24
CA LEU A 9 -12.74 -5.89 12.46
C LEU A 9 -13.82 -5.83 13.53
N ARG A 10 -15.04 -6.29 13.22
CA ARG A 10 -16.15 -6.36 14.18
C ARG A 10 -16.30 -7.78 14.71
N LEU A 11 -16.25 -7.93 16.04
CA LEU A 11 -16.42 -9.22 16.71
C LEU A 11 -17.88 -9.36 17.15
N ALA A 12 -18.58 -10.32 16.53
CA ALA A 12 -19.97 -10.65 16.83
C ALA A 12 -20.10 -12.16 17.10
N PRO A 13 -19.82 -12.63 18.32
CA PRO A 13 -19.96 -14.03 18.66
C PRO A 13 -21.44 -14.43 18.67
N ARG A 14 -21.73 -15.60 18.09
CA ARG A 14 -23.06 -16.21 18.20
C ARG A 14 -23.17 -16.88 19.57
N LEU A 15 -23.76 -16.17 20.53
CA LEU A 15 -24.01 -16.71 21.86
C LEU A 15 -25.40 -17.38 21.87
N HIS A 16 -25.47 -18.62 22.35
CA HIS A 16 -26.76 -19.25 22.60
C HIS A 16 -27.49 -18.51 23.73
N PRO A 17 -28.81 -18.26 23.61
CA PRO A 17 -29.60 -17.68 24.68
C PRO A 17 -29.50 -18.62 25.88
N ALA A 18 -29.04 -18.08 26.99
CA ALA A 18 -28.95 -18.85 28.21
C ALA A 18 -30.28 -18.93 28.94
N ALA A 19 -30.44 -20.04 29.64
CA ALA A 19 -31.45 -20.26 30.67
C ALA A 19 -31.60 -19.04 31.59
N PRO A 20 -32.82 -18.80 32.11
CA PRO A 20 -33.18 -17.60 32.86
C PRO A 20 -32.22 -17.33 34.03
N PRO A 21 -32.04 -16.04 34.40
CA PRO A 21 -31.06 -15.64 35.40
C PRO A 21 -31.45 -16.19 36.78
N THR A 22 -30.65 -17.10 37.32
CA THR A 22 -30.60 -17.35 38.77
C THR A 22 -29.86 -16.18 39.42
N LYS A 23 -30.33 -15.75 40.60
CA LYS A 23 -29.96 -14.51 41.32
C LYS A 23 -28.47 -14.34 41.69
N ASP A 24 -27.59 -15.23 41.26
CA ASP A 24 -26.21 -15.30 41.72
C ASP A 24 -25.22 -15.57 40.57
N ARG A 25 -25.35 -14.82 39.47
CA ARG A 25 -24.41 -14.96 38.33
C ARG A 25 -23.88 -13.60 37.91
N SER A 26 -22.56 -13.45 38.07
CA SER A 26 -21.78 -12.33 37.56
C SER A 26 -22.16 -11.99 36.11
N PRO A 27 -22.08 -10.71 35.69
CA PRO A 27 -22.47 -10.32 34.35
C PRO A 27 -21.75 -11.20 33.34
N ARG A 28 -22.50 -11.83 32.43
CA ARG A 28 -21.89 -12.60 31.35
C ARG A 28 -21.04 -11.63 30.55
N HIS A 29 -19.76 -11.92 30.37
CA HIS A 29 -18.87 -11.16 29.51
C HIS A 29 -18.44 -12.05 28.35
N VAL A 30 -18.24 -11.44 27.19
CA VAL A 30 -17.58 -12.08 26.06
C VAL A 30 -16.10 -11.77 26.17
N THR A 31 -15.26 -12.79 26.06
CA THR A 31 -13.80 -12.63 26.07
C THR A 31 -13.23 -13.09 24.74
N ALA A 32 -12.34 -12.30 24.16
CA ALA A 32 -11.52 -12.71 23.03
C ALA A 32 -10.04 -12.49 23.34
N CYS A 33 -9.21 -13.37 22.77
CA CYS A 33 -7.76 -13.29 22.89
C CYS A 33 -7.15 -13.22 21.49
N VAL A 34 -6.18 -12.33 21.32
CA VAL A 34 -5.41 -12.21 20.10
C VAL A 34 -3.98 -12.63 20.40
N LYS A 35 -3.44 -13.53 19.59
CA LYS A 35 -2.04 -13.96 19.65
C LYS A 35 -1.35 -13.53 18.35
N PRO A 36 -0.36 -12.64 18.40
CA PRO A 36 0.40 -12.30 17.21
C PRO A 36 1.26 -13.48 16.76
N SER A 37 1.43 -13.64 15.44
CA SER A 37 2.47 -14.51 14.89
C SER A 37 3.85 -14.04 15.37
N GLY A 38 4.81 -14.96 15.53
CA GLY A 38 6.20 -14.60 15.85
C GLY A 38 6.86 -13.69 14.80
N THR A 39 6.29 -13.63 13.60
CA THR A 39 6.71 -12.76 12.49
C THR A 39 5.88 -11.49 12.33
N PHE A 40 4.94 -11.21 13.23
CA PHE A 40 4.06 -10.04 13.11
C PHE A 40 4.83 -8.72 13.17
N ARG A 41 4.83 -7.98 12.06
CA ARG A 41 5.44 -6.65 11.88
C ARG A 41 4.56 -5.81 10.96
N GLY A 42 4.80 -4.50 10.90
CA GLY A 42 4.15 -3.64 9.92
C GLY A 42 2.72 -3.21 10.24
N ALA A 43 2.20 -3.60 11.40
CA ALA A 43 0.89 -3.18 11.84
C ALA A 43 0.82 -3.07 13.36
N GLN A 44 -0.14 -2.28 13.84
CA GLN A 44 -0.52 -2.13 15.23
C GLN A 44 -2.01 -2.48 15.37
N LEU A 45 -2.38 -3.05 16.51
CA LEU A 45 -3.75 -3.45 16.80
C LEU A 45 -4.30 -2.63 17.95
N TYR A 46 -5.46 -2.02 17.75
CA TYR A 46 -6.19 -1.21 18.71
C TYR A 46 -7.53 -1.85 19.05
N LEU A 47 -7.96 -1.71 20.30
CA LEU A 47 -9.29 -2.04 20.78
C LEU A 47 -10.13 -0.76 20.80
N GLU A 48 -11.30 -0.79 20.16
CA GLU A 48 -12.27 0.31 20.19
C GLU A 48 -13.25 0.09 21.36
N ARG A 49 -13.24 1.00 22.34
CA ARG A 49 -14.15 0.98 23.50
C ARG A 49 -14.67 2.39 23.77
N GLY A 50 -16.00 2.55 23.83
CA GLY A 50 -16.63 3.86 24.09
C GLY A 50 -16.22 4.97 23.12
N GLY A 51 -15.89 4.63 21.86
CA GLY A 51 -15.40 5.58 20.86
C GLY A 51 -13.92 5.97 21.00
N ARG A 52 -13.18 5.38 21.96
CA ARG A 52 -11.72 5.54 22.12
C ARG A 52 -10.99 4.30 21.61
N LEU A 53 -9.78 4.52 21.08
CA LEU A 53 -8.88 3.46 20.63
C LEU A 53 -7.78 3.24 21.68
N GLU A 54 -7.68 2.02 22.20
CA GLU A 54 -6.66 1.61 23.15
C GLU A 54 -5.69 0.63 22.48
N LEU A 55 -4.37 0.84 22.59
CA LEU A 55 -3.37 -0.03 21.96
C LEU A 55 -3.39 -1.43 22.61
N LEU A 56 -3.70 -2.47 21.82
CA LEU A 56 -3.74 -3.86 22.28
C LEU A 56 -2.47 -4.63 21.91
N LEU A 57 -1.94 -4.43 20.69
CA LEU A 57 -0.67 -4.99 20.25
C LEU A 57 0.21 -3.91 19.59
N PRO A 58 1.41 -3.63 20.13
CA PRO A 58 2.39 -2.78 19.47
C PRO A 58 3.00 -3.49 18.26
N GLU A 59 3.81 -2.75 17.50
CA GLU A 59 4.64 -3.31 16.43
C GLU A 59 5.71 -4.25 17.01
N ALA A 60 5.91 -5.42 16.40
CA ALA A 60 6.79 -6.50 16.91
C ALA A 60 6.50 -6.90 18.37
N PRO A 61 5.24 -7.27 18.69
CA PRO A 61 4.86 -7.68 20.03
C PRO A 61 5.51 -9.03 20.38
N ARG A 62 5.79 -9.25 21.66
CA ARG A 62 6.12 -10.61 22.14
C ARG A 62 4.99 -11.56 21.76
N PRO A 63 5.24 -12.84 21.42
CA PRO A 63 4.23 -13.82 21.00
C PRO A 63 3.36 -14.33 22.18
N ARG A 64 2.89 -13.41 23.01
CA ARG A 64 1.98 -13.64 24.14
C ARG A 64 0.58 -13.23 23.74
N ALA A 65 -0.41 -14.05 24.12
CA ALA A 65 -1.80 -13.71 23.90
C ALA A 65 -2.18 -12.48 24.74
N ARG A 66 -2.97 -11.58 24.15
CA ARG A 66 -3.62 -10.46 24.83
C ARG A 66 -5.12 -10.66 24.75
N CYS A 67 -5.77 -10.69 25.91
CA CYS A 67 -7.19 -10.92 26.04
C CYS A 67 -7.91 -9.65 26.48
N PHE A 68 -9.13 -9.47 25.99
CA PHE A 68 -10.01 -8.39 26.37
C PHE A 68 -11.45 -8.91 26.44
N SER A 69 -12.27 -8.24 27.25
CA SER A 69 -13.66 -8.62 27.47
C SER A 69 -14.63 -7.46 27.28
N TRP A 70 -15.86 -7.78 26.90
CA TRP A 70 -16.93 -6.81 26.73
C TRP A 70 -18.31 -7.39 27.06
N PRO A 71 -19.31 -6.54 27.35
CA PRO A 71 -20.68 -6.99 27.58
C PRO A 71 -21.30 -7.63 26.33
N PRO A 72 -22.16 -8.67 26.46
CA PRO A 72 -22.79 -9.37 25.34
C PRO A 72 -23.68 -8.49 24.45
N ARG A 73 -24.15 -7.36 24.99
CA ARG A 73 -24.98 -6.38 24.26
C ARG A 73 -24.14 -5.42 23.42
N GLU A 74 -22.83 -5.37 23.67
CA GLU A 74 -21.90 -4.51 22.95
C GLU A 74 -21.17 -5.29 21.85
N LYS A 75 -20.76 -4.60 20.79
CA LYS A 75 -19.95 -5.16 19.72
C LYS A 75 -18.51 -4.75 19.97
N GLY A 76 -17.64 -5.71 20.28
CA GLY A 76 -16.20 -5.47 20.30
C GLY A 76 -15.71 -5.14 18.88
N ALA A 77 -14.90 -4.10 18.75
CA ALA A 77 -14.25 -3.77 17.49
C ALA A 77 -12.74 -3.65 17.67
N LEU A 78 -11.99 -4.28 16.78
CA LEU A 78 -10.56 -4.17 16.68
C LEU A 78 -10.21 -3.32 15.46
N MET A 79 -9.23 -2.44 15.61
CA MET A 79 -8.68 -1.66 14.52
C MET A 79 -7.25 -2.09 14.24
N VAL A 80 -6.99 -2.49 12.99
CA VAL A 80 -5.65 -2.78 12.50
C VAL A 80 -5.18 -1.58 11.71
N THR A 81 -4.06 -0.98 12.11
CA THR A 81 -3.43 0.12 11.38
C THR A 81 -2.06 -0.32 10.90
N GLY A 82 -1.69 0.00 9.66
CA GLY A 82 -0.32 -0.19 9.19
C GLY A 82 0.66 0.70 9.97
N SER A 83 1.86 0.21 10.27
CA SER A 83 2.94 1.06 10.78
C SER A 83 3.68 1.68 9.59
N PRO A 84 3.90 3.01 9.57
CA PRO A 84 4.64 3.66 8.49
C PRO A 84 6.10 3.18 8.42
N ARG A 85 6.61 2.56 9.50
CA ARG A 85 8.01 2.12 9.65
C ARG A 85 8.33 0.80 8.93
N SER A 86 7.33 0.00 8.58
CA SER A 86 7.50 -1.27 7.86
C SER A 86 7.09 -1.21 6.39
N ASP A 87 6.84 -0.01 5.87
CA ASP A 87 6.64 0.21 4.44
C ASP A 87 7.93 -0.03 3.62
N ARG A 88 9.07 -0.20 4.31
CA ARG A 88 10.34 -0.62 3.71
C ARG A 88 10.28 -1.96 2.97
N LEU A 89 9.33 -2.85 3.28
CA LEU A 89 9.24 -4.15 2.61
C LEU A 89 8.39 -4.13 1.32
N CYS A 90 7.38 -3.26 1.21
CA CYS A 90 6.70 -3.02 -0.08
C CYS A 90 7.61 -2.22 -1.02
N LEU A 91 8.39 -1.29 -0.46
CA LEU A 91 9.53 -0.67 -1.11
C LEU A 91 10.64 -1.66 -1.50
N ALA A 92 10.66 -2.92 -1.04
CA ALA A 92 11.72 -3.86 -1.41
C ALA A 92 11.59 -4.36 -2.86
N VAL A 93 10.37 -4.39 -3.42
CA VAL A 93 10.17 -4.60 -4.87
C VAL A 93 10.49 -3.32 -5.65
N ALA A 94 10.32 -2.15 -5.04
CA ALA A 94 10.80 -0.85 -5.52
C ALA A 94 12.22 -0.48 -4.97
N GLY A 95 13.02 -1.50 -4.62
CA GLY A 95 14.02 -1.37 -3.56
C GLY A 95 15.47 -1.55 -3.96
N ALA A 96 15.73 -2.02 -5.19
CA ALA A 96 17.05 -1.97 -5.76
C ALA A 96 17.09 -0.74 -6.66
N CYS A 97 17.97 0.22 -6.36
CA CYS A 97 18.25 1.38 -7.23
C CYS A 97 18.99 0.94 -8.51
N ARG A 98 18.48 -0.11 -9.16
CA ARG A 98 18.96 -0.67 -10.41
C ARG A 98 17.86 -0.50 -11.45
N PRO A 99 18.22 -0.40 -12.73
CA PRO A 99 17.24 -0.53 -13.81
C PRO A 99 16.47 -1.86 -13.70
N CYS A 100 15.17 -1.81 -13.98
CA CYS A 100 14.34 -3.01 -14.09
C CYS A 100 14.80 -3.86 -15.29
N ASN A 101 14.79 -5.18 -15.13
CA ASN A 101 15.00 -6.11 -16.24
C ASN A 101 13.71 -6.28 -17.07
N ASP A 102 13.81 -6.99 -18.19
CA ASP A 102 12.70 -7.18 -19.14
C ASP A 102 11.46 -7.79 -18.47
N THR A 103 11.64 -8.84 -17.66
CA THR A 103 10.54 -9.50 -16.95
C THR A 103 9.89 -8.58 -15.93
N GLU A 104 10.68 -7.80 -15.20
CA GLU A 104 10.20 -6.80 -14.23
C GLU A 104 9.40 -5.69 -14.92
N ILE A 105 9.86 -5.22 -16.08
CA ILE A 105 9.13 -4.23 -16.88
C ILE A 105 7.77 -4.79 -17.31
N LEU A 106 7.75 -6.00 -17.86
CA LEU A 106 6.52 -6.65 -18.33
C LEU A 106 5.53 -6.86 -17.18
N MET A 107 6.00 -7.34 -16.03
CA MET A 107 5.16 -7.54 -14.85
C MET A 107 4.66 -6.23 -14.25
N ALA A 108 5.52 -5.20 -14.17
CA ALA A 108 5.19 -3.91 -13.58
C ALA A 108 3.99 -3.26 -14.29
N ILE A 109 3.89 -3.38 -15.60
CA ILE A 109 2.78 -2.82 -16.38
C ILE A 109 1.44 -3.44 -15.98
N CYS A 110 1.43 -4.75 -15.72
CA CYS A 110 0.21 -5.49 -15.42
C CYS A 110 -0.21 -5.36 -13.96
N THR A 111 0.72 -5.13 -13.04
CA THR A 111 0.46 -5.18 -11.59
C THR A 111 0.44 -3.81 -10.92
N SER A 112 1.06 -2.79 -11.51
CA SER A 112 1.15 -1.45 -10.94
C SER A 112 -0.21 -0.76 -10.76
N ASP A 113 -0.30 0.11 -9.76
CA ASP A 113 -1.46 0.96 -9.51
C ASP A 113 -1.61 2.08 -10.54
N PHE A 114 -0.48 2.54 -11.09
CA PHE A 114 -0.46 3.48 -12.20
C PHE A 114 0.55 3.07 -13.27
N VAL A 115 0.21 3.39 -14.51
CA VAL A 115 1.07 3.24 -15.69
C VAL A 115 0.84 4.46 -16.58
N ILE A 116 1.87 5.30 -16.72
CA ILE A 116 1.79 6.54 -17.51
C ILE A 116 2.95 6.64 -18.49
N ARG A 117 2.67 7.16 -19.69
CA ARG A 117 3.68 7.55 -20.67
C ARG A 117 3.90 9.04 -20.56
N GLY A 118 5.14 9.48 -20.39
CA GLY A 118 5.42 10.88 -20.11
C GLY A 118 6.88 11.29 -20.19
N SER A 119 7.18 12.52 -19.79
CA SER A 119 8.54 13.06 -19.68
C SER A 119 8.79 13.69 -18.31
N THR A 120 10.04 13.69 -17.90
CA THR A 120 10.49 14.35 -16.66
C THR A 120 10.56 15.86 -16.86
N ARG A 121 9.86 16.63 -16.03
CA ARG A 121 9.92 18.10 -16.01
C ARG A 121 10.96 18.61 -15.02
N SER A 122 11.02 18.00 -13.83
CA SER A 122 11.90 18.41 -12.75
C SER A 122 12.22 17.22 -11.86
N VAL A 123 13.35 17.32 -11.15
CA VAL A 123 13.70 16.43 -10.04
C VAL A 123 14.14 17.30 -8.88
N SER A 124 13.48 17.16 -7.74
CA SER A 124 13.84 17.82 -6.48
C SER A 124 14.14 16.77 -5.42
N ASN A 125 15.03 17.08 -4.49
CA ASN A 125 15.43 16.16 -3.43
C ASN A 125 14.99 16.70 -2.07
N ASP A 126 14.40 15.82 -1.27
CA ASP A 126 14.06 16.05 0.11
C ASP A 126 15.04 15.24 0.98
N ALA A 127 15.99 15.95 1.59
CA ALA A 127 17.02 15.34 2.43
C ALA A 127 16.47 14.88 3.78
N GLU A 128 15.38 15.49 4.27
CA GLU A 128 14.77 15.13 5.55
C GLU A 128 14.02 13.80 5.41
N LEU A 129 13.23 13.66 4.34
CA LEU A 129 12.49 12.44 4.05
C LEU A 129 13.33 11.35 3.36
N GLN A 130 14.54 11.69 2.90
CA GLN A 130 15.40 10.80 2.09
C GLN A 130 14.71 10.36 0.79
N GLU A 131 14.04 11.32 0.14
CA GLU A 131 13.22 11.12 -1.07
C GLU A 131 13.68 12.02 -2.21
N SER A 132 13.55 11.53 -3.44
CA SER A 132 13.60 12.33 -4.66
C SER A 132 12.19 12.40 -5.25
N ILE A 133 11.75 13.61 -5.57
CA ILE A 133 10.45 13.91 -6.16
C ILE A 133 10.66 14.26 -7.63
N ILE A 134 10.07 13.44 -8.50
CA ILE A 134 10.13 13.56 -9.94
C ILE A 134 8.83 14.22 -10.42
N GLY A 135 8.90 15.46 -10.88
CA GLY A 135 7.78 16.13 -11.54
C GLY A 135 7.64 15.62 -12.96
N VAL A 136 6.47 15.07 -13.31
CA VAL A 136 6.25 14.44 -14.62
C VAL A 136 5.17 15.15 -15.45
N SER A 137 5.35 15.07 -16.77
CA SER A 137 4.32 15.37 -17.76
C SER A 137 3.79 14.11 -18.39
N ALA A 138 2.50 13.85 -18.19
CA ALA A 138 1.85 12.67 -18.75
C ALA A 138 1.34 13.02 -20.15
N ALA A 139 1.84 12.31 -21.15
CA ALA A 139 1.30 12.33 -22.51
C ALA A 139 0.10 11.37 -22.64
N ARG A 140 0.14 10.25 -21.91
CA ARG A 140 -0.97 9.30 -21.84
C ARG A 140 -1.00 8.59 -20.49
N ILE A 141 -2.19 8.38 -19.96
CA ILE A 141 -2.43 7.55 -18.77
C ILE A 141 -3.03 6.23 -19.27
N HIS A 142 -2.28 5.13 -19.10
CA HIS A 142 -2.75 3.79 -19.48
C HIS A 142 -3.53 3.14 -18.32
N ARG A 143 -3.12 3.43 -17.09
CA ARG A 143 -3.78 2.96 -15.87
C ARG A 143 -3.57 3.97 -14.76
N GLN A 144 -4.61 4.25 -13.98
CA GLN A 144 -4.49 4.92 -12.69
C GLN A 144 -5.66 4.48 -11.80
N LYS A 145 -5.37 4.00 -10.59
CA LYS A 145 -6.42 3.71 -9.60
C LYS A 145 -6.99 4.99 -8.96
N PHE A 146 -6.19 6.06 -8.91
CA PHE A 146 -6.54 7.35 -8.32
C PHE A 146 -6.10 8.50 -9.25
N PRO A 147 -6.76 9.66 -9.22
CA PRO A 147 -6.48 10.79 -10.11
C PRO A 147 -5.22 11.56 -9.67
N LEU A 148 -4.05 10.96 -9.85
CA LEU A 148 -2.75 11.53 -9.40
C LEU A 148 -2.10 12.44 -10.45
N PHE A 149 -2.43 12.26 -11.72
CA PHE A 149 -1.74 12.90 -12.85
C PHE A 149 -2.62 13.91 -13.59
N GLN A 150 -3.47 14.63 -12.87
CA GLN A 150 -4.40 15.61 -13.44
C GLN A 150 -4.47 16.85 -12.54
N ALA A 151 -3.47 17.73 -12.66
CA ALA A 151 -3.39 18.98 -11.90
C ALA A 151 -3.78 20.16 -12.79
N GLY A 152 -4.83 20.90 -12.41
CA GLY A 152 -5.22 22.16 -13.06
C GLY A 152 -5.50 22.04 -14.56
N GLY A 153 -6.16 20.97 -15.00
CA GLY A 153 -6.46 20.72 -16.42
C GLY A 153 -5.27 20.25 -17.26
N ARG A 154 -4.08 20.10 -16.67
CA ARG A 154 -2.89 19.55 -17.32
C ARG A 154 -2.63 18.13 -16.82
N LEU A 155 -2.21 17.25 -17.73
CA LEU A 155 -1.78 15.90 -17.40
C LEU A 155 -0.38 15.96 -16.76
N ALA A 156 -0.37 16.10 -15.43
CA ALA A 156 0.78 16.45 -14.61
C ALA A 156 0.66 15.83 -13.23
N GLY A 157 1.78 15.39 -12.66
CA GLY A 157 1.84 14.88 -11.29
C GLY A 157 3.27 14.73 -10.82
N SER A 158 3.41 14.18 -9.62
CA SER A 158 4.70 13.96 -8.96
C SER A 158 4.84 12.49 -8.60
N ILE A 159 6.04 11.94 -8.80
CA ILE A 159 6.39 10.55 -8.45
C ILE A 159 7.58 10.57 -7.51
N ARG A 160 7.52 9.78 -6.44
CA ARG A 160 8.56 9.68 -5.42
C ARG A 160 9.42 8.44 -5.60
N THR A 161 10.67 8.54 -5.18
CA THR A 161 11.63 7.44 -5.17
C THR A 161 12.67 7.70 -4.08
N PRO A 162 13.34 6.68 -3.51
CA PRO A 162 14.38 6.91 -2.52
C PRO A 162 15.55 7.77 -3.04
N LEU A 163 16.02 8.71 -2.23
CA LEU A 163 17.11 9.63 -2.58
C LEU A 163 18.41 8.90 -2.97
N ARG A 164 18.70 7.77 -2.30
CA ARG A 164 19.84 6.89 -2.60
C ARG A 164 19.88 6.35 -4.03
N CYS A 165 18.77 6.43 -4.79
CA CYS A 165 18.75 6.03 -6.19
C CYS A 165 19.34 7.07 -7.14
N GLY A 166 19.60 8.29 -6.67
CA GLY A 166 20.34 9.30 -7.42
C GLY A 166 19.69 9.65 -8.75
N VAL A 167 18.36 9.75 -8.79
CA VAL A 167 17.63 10.04 -10.02
C VAL A 167 18.03 11.41 -10.55
N LYS A 168 18.29 11.45 -11.86
CA LYS A 168 18.67 12.68 -12.57
C LYS A 168 17.61 13.02 -13.62
N PRO A 169 17.38 14.32 -13.89
CA PRO A 169 16.60 14.72 -15.05
C PRO A 169 17.22 14.15 -16.33
N GLY A 170 16.39 13.63 -17.22
CA GLY A 170 16.84 13.06 -18.48
C GLY A 170 15.86 13.37 -19.61
N PRO A 171 16.34 13.71 -20.81
CA PRO A 171 15.46 13.95 -21.94
C PRO A 171 14.84 12.65 -22.44
N GLY A 172 13.66 12.77 -23.05
CA GLY A 172 12.95 11.69 -23.72
C GLY A 172 11.62 11.33 -23.06
N THR A 173 11.03 10.26 -23.58
CA THR A 173 9.75 9.71 -23.11
C THR A 173 9.98 8.41 -22.38
N PHE A 174 9.38 8.31 -21.20
CA PHE A 174 9.49 7.19 -20.28
C PHE A 174 8.10 6.59 -20.04
N LEU A 175 8.09 5.30 -19.70
CA LEU A 175 6.91 4.64 -19.16
C LEU A 175 7.11 4.54 -17.63
N PHE A 176 6.39 5.36 -16.88
CA PHE A 176 6.44 5.33 -15.43
C PHE A 176 5.40 4.36 -14.89
N THR A 177 5.85 3.43 -14.05
CA THR A 177 5.02 2.43 -13.38
C THR A 177 5.28 2.50 -11.89
N GLY A 178 4.28 2.15 -11.08
CA GLY A 178 4.45 2.22 -9.65
C GLY A 178 3.20 1.96 -8.83
N TRP A 179 3.36 2.21 -7.53
CA TRP A 179 2.39 1.89 -6.50
C TRP A 179 1.89 3.17 -5.83
N LEU A 180 0.70 3.10 -5.27
CA LEU A 180 0.17 4.17 -4.45
C LEU A 180 0.47 3.90 -2.97
N HIS A 181 1.06 4.87 -2.30
CA HIS A 181 1.25 4.86 -0.86
C HIS A 181 0.67 6.14 -0.26
N PHE A 182 -0.39 6.01 0.56
CA PHE A 182 -1.10 7.14 1.20
C PHE A 182 -1.47 8.31 0.27
N GLY A 183 -1.85 8.03 -0.99
CA GLY A 183 -2.19 9.06 -1.97
C GLY A 183 -0.99 9.64 -2.73
N GLU A 184 0.22 9.15 -2.45
CA GLU A 184 1.45 9.55 -3.11
C GLU A 184 1.93 8.46 -4.08
N ALA A 185 2.32 8.85 -5.29
CA ALA A 185 2.82 7.92 -6.29
C ALA A 185 4.29 7.55 -6.01
N TRP A 186 4.59 6.26 -5.89
CA TRP A 186 5.94 5.74 -5.69
C TRP A 186 6.41 4.96 -6.91
N LEU A 187 7.62 5.26 -7.37
CA LEU A 187 8.20 4.69 -8.58
C LEU A 187 8.57 3.22 -8.39
N SER A 188 8.20 2.36 -9.34
CA SER A 188 8.68 0.98 -9.46
C SER A 188 9.66 0.85 -10.62
N CYS A 189 9.21 1.04 -11.86
CA CYS A 189 10.07 1.02 -13.06
C CYS A 189 9.85 2.28 -13.92
N ALA A 190 10.93 2.76 -14.55
CA ALA A 190 10.93 3.89 -15.47
C ALA A 190 11.77 3.64 -16.75
N PRO A 191 11.49 2.58 -17.54
CA PRO A 191 12.18 2.39 -18.81
C PRO A 191 11.87 3.54 -19.78
N ARG A 192 12.78 3.75 -20.74
CA ARG A 192 12.45 4.58 -21.91
C ARG A 192 11.34 3.89 -22.71
N TYR A 193 10.38 4.65 -23.21
CA TYR A 193 9.22 4.09 -23.91
C TYR A 193 9.62 3.27 -25.15
N ARG A 194 10.66 3.70 -25.87
CA ARG A 194 11.22 2.95 -27.01
C ARG A 194 11.77 1.58 -26.63
N ASP A 195 12.41 1.47 -25.47
CA ASP A 195 12.98 0.20 -25.00
C ASP A 195 11.86 -0.75 -24.56
N PHE A 196 10.88 -0.21 -23.83
CA PHE A 196 9.67 -0.95 -23.48
C PHE A 196 8.93 -1.49 -24.73
N GLN A 197 8.75 -0.68 -25.77
CA GLN A 197 8.08 -1.14 -27.00
C GLN A 197 8.78 -2.35 -27.61
N ARG A 198 10.12 -2.36 -27.66
CA ARG A 198 10.90 -3.51 -28.16
C ARG A 198 10.70 -4.74 -27.28
N ILE A 199 10.79 -4.59 -25.96
CA ILE A 199 10.62 -5.70 -24.99
C ILE A 199 9.22 -6.29 -25.09
N TYR A 200 8.18 -5.45 -25.09
CA TYR A 200 6.79 -5.90 -25.13
C TYR A 200 6.42 -6.58 -26.45
N GLN A 201 6.87 -6.04 -27.59
CA GLN A 201 6.64 -6.68 -28.89
C GLN A 201 7.36 -8.03 -28.99
N GLY A 202 8.58 -8.14 -28.44
CA GLY A 202 9.30 -9.40 -28.34
C GLY A 202 8.51 -10.44 -27.53
N ALA A 203 8.05 -10.06 -26.33
CA ALA A 203 7.25 -10.94 -25.48
C ALA A 203 5.91 -11.34 -26.13
N ARG A 204 5.25 -10.40 -26.83
CA ARG A 204 3.98 -10.66 -27.53
C ARG A 204 4.13 -11.65 -28.67
N ARG A 205 5.19 -11.55 -29.48
CA ARG A 205 5.47 -12.52 -30.56
C ARG A 205 5.72 -13.92 -30.03
N SER A 206 6.35 -14.02 -28.86
CA SER A 206 6.62 -15.29 -28.18
C SER A 206 5.50 -15.76 -27.26
N SER A 207 4.36 -15.05 -27.21
CA SER A 207 3.23 -15.33 -26.30
C SER A 207 3.62 -15.42 -24.82
N GLN A 208 4.60 -14.59 -24.40
CA GLN A 208 5.12 -14.50 -23.03
C GLN A 208 4.72 -13.19 -22.33
N ASN A 209 3.79 -12.41 -22.90
CA ASN A 209 3.31 -11.20 -22.28
C ASN A 209 2.36 -11.51 -21.11
N PRO A 210 2.61 -10.98 -19.90
CA PRO A 210 1.77 -11.26 -18.73
C PRO A 210 0.37 -10.61 -18.81
N CYS A 211 0.20 -9.58 -19.64
CA CYS A 211 -1.10 -8.99 -19.96
C CYS A 211 -1.08 -8.29 -21.33
N GLU A 212 -2.26 -8.01 -21.87
CA GLU A 212 -2.44 -7.16 -23.05
C GLU A 212 -2.29 -5.67 -22.66
N PHE A 213 -1.52 -4.94 -23.45
CA PHE A 213 -1.23 -3.53 -23.23
C PHE A 213 -1.37 -2.78 -24.56
N PRO A 214 -2.15 -1.68 -24.61
CA PRO A 214 -2.31 -0.89 -25.83
C PRO A 214 -1.02 -0.12 -26.11
N LEU A 215 -0.22 -0.63 -27.05
CA LEU A 215 0.89 0.10 -27.65
C LEU A 215 0.32 1.15 -28.62
N ASP A 216 0.74 2.40 -28.44
CA ASP A 216 0.60 3.47 -29.43
C ASP A 216 1.91 3.67 -30.19
#